data_AF-A0A7L7L465-F1
#
_entry.id   AF-A0A7L7L465-F1
#
_cell.length_a   1.000
_cell.length_b   1.000
_cell.length_c   1.000
_cell.angle_alpha   90.00
_cell.angle_beta   90.00
_cell.angle_gamma   90.00
#
_symmetry.space_group_name_H-M   'P 1'
#
loop_
_entity.id
_entity.type
_entity.pdbx_description
1 polymer ?
#
loop_
_entity_poly.entity_id
_entity_poly.type
_entity_poly.pdbx_seq_one_letter_code
_entity_poly.pdbx_strand_id
1 'polypeptide(L)'
;MKYVKYILVAFGMLIYFESQSQTNERNDFLVRFKTFTTAHSPKIKSFMPLVNPGSNLTSMPNAIDTSKAYMEDSVTGLRIFPQLGKVYDPKTGYSIAYDSDITYHVDLKAGKVFQDQSEVKVERNQKVD
;
A
#
# COMPACT_ATOMS: atom_id res chain seq x y z
N MET A 1 -41.44 11.42 -17.35
CA MET A 1 -40.82 11.46 -15.99
C MET A 1 -40.58 10.10 -15.32
N LYS A 2 -40.92 8.94 -15.93
CA LYS A 2 -40.64 7.63 -15.32
C LYS A 2 -39.18 7.17 -15.45
N TYR A 3 -38.49 7.57 -16.52
CA TYR A 3 -37.11 7.14 -16.81
C TYR A 3 -36.03 7.76 -15.91
N VAL A 4 -36.27 8.95 -15.33
CA VAL A 4 -35.31 9.63 -14.44
C VAL A 4 -35.11 8.85 -13.13
N LYS A 5 -36.15 8.15 -12.64
CA LYS A 5 -36.06 7.34 -11.43
C LYS A 5 -35.18 6.10 -11.60
N TYR A 6 -35.15 5.50 -12.78
CA TYR A 6 -34.33 4.31 -13.06
C TYR A 6 -32.84 4.66 -13.21
N ILE A 7 -32.52 5.84 -13.73
CA ILE A 7 -31.13 6.32 -13.86
C ILE A 7 -30.50 6.56 -12.48
N LEU A 8 -31.25 7.11 -11.53
CA LEU A 8 -30.76 7.34 -10.16
C LEU A 8 -30.46 6.03 -9.39
N VAL A 9 -31.25 4.99 -9.59
CA VAL A 9 -31.02 3.68 -8.95
C VAL A 9 -29.79 2.98 -9.54
N ALA A 10 -29.59 3.06 -10.85
CA ALA A 10 -28.42 2.50 -11.52
C ALA A 10 -27.12 3.20 -11.10
N PHE A 11 -27.15 4.53 -10.92
CA PHE A 11 -25.99 5.29 -10.44
C PHE A 11 -25.67 4.98 -8.97
N GLY A 12 -26.68 4.75 -8.13
CA GLY A 12 -26.51 4.32 -6.75
C GLY A 12 -25.77 2.98 -6.62
N MET A 13 -26.11 1.97 -7.45
CA MET A 13 -25.42 0.67 -7.40
C MET A 13 -23.93 0.76 -7.76
N LEU A 14 -23.55 1.58 -8.74
CA LEU A 14 -22.14 1.69 -9.16
C LEU A 14 -21.23 2.24 -8.05
N ILE A 15 -21.72 3.20 -7.25
CA ILE A 15 -20.94 3.81 -6.15
C ILE A 15 -20.69 2.80 -5.01
N TYR A 16 -21.62 1.87 -4.79
CA TYR A 16 -21.46 0.83 -3.76
C TYR A 16 -20.40 -0.21 -4.13
N PHE A 17 -20.26 -0.57 -5.41
CA PHE A 17 -19.25 -1.56 -5.83
C PHE A 17 -17.83 -1.00 -5.78
N GLU A 18 -17.62 0.25 -6.16
CA GLU A 18 -16.30 0.89 -6.07
C GLU A 18 -15.82 1.03 -4.62
N SER A 19 -16.73 1.37 -3.70
CA SER A 19 -16.42 1.54 -2.28
C SER A 19 -15.99 0.21 -1.61
N GLN A 20 -16.59 -0.92 -2.00
CA GLN A 20 -16.24 -2.24 -1.45
C GLN A 20 -14.88 -2.73 -1.98
N SER A 21 -14.59 -2.51 -3.27
CA SER A 21 -13.30 -2.90 -3.84
C SER A 21 -12.13 -2.16 -3.19
N GLN A 22 -12.24 -0.84 -2.99
CA GLN A 22 -11.18 -0.04 -2.36
C GLN A 22 -10.93 -0.41 -0.90
N THR A 23 -12.00 -0.73 -0.16
CA THR A 23 -11.92 -1.17 1.24
C THR A 23 -11.24 -2.53 1.37
N ASN A 24 -11.55 -3.46 0.47
CA ASN A 24 -10.95 -4.79 0.44
C ASN A 24 -9.46 -4.74 0.09
N GLU A 25 -9.06 -3.91 -0.88
CA GLU A 25 -7.65 -3.72 -1.25
C GLU A 25 -6.82 -3.10 -0.12
N ARG A 26 -7.37 -2.11 0.58
CA ARG A 26 -6.69 -1.50 1.74
C ARG A 26 -6.49 -2.51 2.86
N ASN A 27 -7.48 -3.36 3.14
CA ASN A 27 -7.35 -4.40 4.16
C ASN A 27 -6.33 -5.49 3.76
N ASP A 28 -6.29 -5.91 2.49
CA ASP A 28 -5.24 -6.84 2.01
C ASP A 28 -3.85 -6.24 2.20
N PHE A 29 -3.68 -4.94 1.87
CA PHE A 29 -2.44 -4.22 2.14
C PHE A 29 -2.07 -4.24 3.63
N LEU A 30 -3.01 -3.90 4.52
CA LEU A 30 -2.74 -3.85 5.97
C LEU A 30 -2.37 -5.23 6.54
N VAL A 31 -3.00 -6.30 6.06
CA VAL A 31 -2.66 -7.68 6.45
C VAL A 31 -1.24 -8.05 6.01
N ARG A 32 -0.86 -7.72 4.77
CA ARG A 32 0.50 -7.92 4.26
C ARG A 32 1.51 -7.10 5.04
N PHE A 33 1.22 -5.83 5.27
CA PHE A 33 2.09 -4.93 6.02
C PHE A 33 2.29 -5.41 7.46
N LYS A 34 1.24 -5.88 8.14
CA LYS A 34 1.36 -6.49 9.47
C LYS A 34 2.25 -7.74 9.46
N THR A 35 2.09 -8.59 8.44
CA THR A 35 2.92 -9.79 8.28
C THR A 35 4.39 -9.41 8.08
N PHE A 36 4.64 -8.42 7.22
CA PHE A 36 5.96 -7.88 6.95
C PHE A 36 6.62 -7.29 8.19
N THR A 37 5.93 -6.42 8.94
CA THR A 37 6.50 -5.80 10.15
C THR A 37 6.75 -6.82 11.25
N THR A 38 5.90 -7.86 11.37
CA THR A 38 6.15 -8.97 12.31
C THR A 38 7.40 -9.77 11.96
N ALA A 39 7.68 -9.95 10.67
CA ALA A 39 8.85 -10.71 10.20
C ALA A 39 10.17 -9.92 10.27
N HIS A 40 10.09 -8.59 10.10
CA HIS A 40 11.27 -7.75 9.85
C HIS A 40 11.42 -6.53 10.77
N SER A 41 10.50 -6.21 11.67
CA SER A 41 10.68 -5.12 12.65
C SER A 41 11.27 -5.65 13.96
N PRO A 42 12.09 -4.86 14.69
CA PRO A 42 12.54 -3.49 14.40
C PRO A 42 13.87 -3.42 13.65
N LYS A 43 14.29 -4.48 12.95
CA LYS A 43 15.46 -4.46 12.08
C LYS A 43 15.23 -5.37 10.90
N ILE A 44 15.04 -4.80 9.71
CA ILE A 44 15.04 -5.57 8.47
C ILE A 44 16.39 -6.29 8.42
N LYS A 45 16.39 -7.62 8.33
CA LYS A 45 17.62 -8.36 8.10
C LYS A 45 18.22 -7.83 6.80
N SER A 46 19.36 -7.15 6.92
CA SER A 46 20.11 -6.40 5.89
C SER A 46 20.61 -7.22 4.68
N PHE A 47 19.92 -8.29 4.30
CA PHE A 47 20.33 -9.26 3.28
C PHE A 47 19.36 -9.36 2.10
N MET A 48 18.34 -8.50 2.01
CA MET A 48 17.50 -8.49 0.81
C MET A 48 18.27 -7.89 -0.36
N PRO A 49 18.38 -8.60 -1.50
CA PRO A 49 19.07 -8.08 -2.66
C PRO A 49 18.34 -6.84 -3.19
N LEU A 50 19.10 -5.81 -3.53
CA LEU A 50 18.58 -4.59 -4.09
C LEU A 50 18.30 -4.81 -5.58
N VAL A 51 17.04 -4.71 -5.99
CA VAL A 51 16.61 -4.80 -7.39
C VAL A 51 16.63 -3.39 -7.98
N ASN A 52 17.45 -3.17 -9.01
CA ASN A 52 17.41 -1.94 -9.80
C ASN A 52 16.58 -2.18 -11.07
N PRO A 53 15.34 -1.67 -11.16
CA PRO A 53 14.44 -1.99 -12.26
C PRO A 53 14.85 -1.36 -13.61
N GLY A 54 15.83 -0.46 -13.64
CA GLY A 54 16.19 0.30 -14.85
C GLY A 54 15.12 1.33 -15.25
N SER A 55 15.47 2.25 -16.15
CA SER A 55 14.67 3.45 -16.51
C SER A 55 13.31 3.22 -17.19
N ASN A 56 12.76 1.99 -17.20
CA ASN A 56 11.55 1.66 -17.95
C ASN A 56 10.24 1.74 -17.14
N LEU A 57 10.24 2.32 -15.95
CA LEU A 57 9.03 2.50 -15.15
C LEU A 57 8.58 3.95 -15.15
N THR A 58 7.32 4.18 -15.51
CA THR A 58 6.67 5.49 -15.62
C THR A 58 6.71 6.24 -14.28
N SER A 59 7.07 7.53 -14.33
CA SER A 59 6.98 8.44 -13.18
C SER A 59 5.52 8.59 -12.73
N MET A 60 5.26 8.36 -11.45
CA MET A 60 3.92 8.50 -10.85
C MET A 60 3.71 9.92 -10.27
N PRO A 61 2.48 10.45 -10.25
CA PRO A 61 2.14 11.57 -9.37
C PRO A 61 2.18 11.12 -7.90
N ASN A 62 2.82 11.90 -7.02
CA ASN A 62 3.15 11.57 -5.60
C ASN A 62 4.20 10.45 -5.42
N ALA A 63 5.02 10.25 -6.46
CA ALA A 63 5.89 9.11 -6.72
C ALA A 63 6.85 8.68 -5.59
N ILE A 64 6.75 7.40 -5.25
CA ILE A 64 7.97 6.61 -5.11
C ILE A 64 8.66 6.67 -6.47
N ASP A 65 9.89 7.19 -6.51
CA ASP A 65 10.71 7.11 -7.71
C ASP A 65 11.02 5.63 -7.95
N THR A 66 10.25 5.02 -8.86
CA THR A 66 10.35 3.60 -9.24
C THR A 66 11.63 3.31 -10.01
N SER A 67 12.39 4.32 -10.45
CA SER A 67 13.76 4.13 -10.94
C SER A 67 14.74 3.84 -9.82
N LYS A 68 14.35 4.08 -8.56
CA LYS A 68 15.18 3.72 -7.41
C LYS A 68 15.09 2.23 -7.16
N ALA A 69 16.24 1.71 -6.75
CA ALA A 69 16.34 0.33 -6.39
C ALA A 69 15.51 0.03 -5.13
N TYR A 70 14.89 -1.14 -5.09
CA TYR A 70 14.02 -1.58 -4.00
C TYR A 70 14.42 -2.97 -3.53
N MET A 71 14.05 -3.32 -2.32
CA MET A 71 14.10 -4.70 -1.82
C MET A 71 12.70 -5.29 -1.95
N GLU A 72 12.60 -6.54 -2.35
CA GLU A 72 11.30 -7.24 -2.41
C GLU A 72 11.23 -8.29 -1.30
N ASP A 73 10.19 -8.20 -0.47
CA ASP A 73 9.91 -9.22 0.52
C ASP A 73 9.23 -10.42 -0.14
N SER A 74 9.93 -11.55 -0.21
CA SER A 74 9.44 -12.76 -0.89
C SER A 74 8.21 -13.40 -0.24
N VAL A 75 7.89 -13.04 1.00
CA VAL A 75 6.73 -13.56 1.74
C VAL A 75 5.47 -12.77 1.43
N THR A 76 5.56 -11.45 1.48
CA THR A 76 4.39 -10.55 1.34
C THR A 76 4.25 -9.95 -0.06
N GLY A 77 5.31 -9.98 -0.86
CA GLY A 77 5.41 -9.32 -2.16
C GLY A 77 5.56 -7.80 -2.06
N LEU A 78 5.81 -7.27 -0.85
CA LEU A 78 5.98 -5.83 -0.64
C LEU A 78 7.34 -5.37 -1.13
N ARG A 79 7.36 -4.18 -1.72
CA ARG A 79 8.57 -3.49 -2.16
C ARG A 79 8.98 -2.45 -1.14
N ILE A 80 10.16 -2.58 -0.58
CA ILE A 80 10.76 -1.63 0.34
C ILE A 80 11.68 -0.70 -0.43
N PHE A 81 11.50 0.61 -0.26
CA PHE A 81 12.33 1.66 -0.84
C PHE A 81 13.08 2.39 0.30
N PRO A 82 14.24 1.86 0.77
CA PRO A 82 14.96 2.42 1.92
C PRO A 82 15.30 3.90 1.77
N GLN A 83 15.75 4.30 0.58
CA GLN A 83 16.10 5.67 0.23
C GLN A 83 14.92 6.64 0.30
N LEU A 84 13.68 6.14 0.30
CA LEU A 84 12.47 6.95 0.45
C LEU A 84 11.79 6.77 1.80
N GLY A 85 12.25 5.83 2.64
CA GLY A 85 11.56 5.43 3.86
C GLY A 85 10.12 5.00 3.59
N LYS A 86 9.89 4.18 2.56
CA LYS A 86 8.54 3.73 2.15
C LYS A 86 8.46 2.24 1.88
N VAL A 87 7.28 1.68 2.12
CA VAL A 87 6.87 0.36 1.66
C VAL A 87 5.69 0.51 0.71
N TYR A 88 5.71 -0.24 -0.40
CA TYR A 88 4.70 -0.23 -1.44
C TYR A 88 4.23 -1.65 -1.75
N ASP A 89 2.93 -1.79 -1.95
CA ASP A 89 2.31 -3.02 -2.41
C ASP A 89 1.91 -2.90 -3.89
N PRO A 90 2.63 -3.55 -4.82
CA PRO A 90 2.30 -3.50 -6.24
C PRO A 90 0.93 -4.09 -6.56
N LYS A 91 0.40 -5.01 -5.74
CA LYS A 91 -0.88 -5.68 -5.98
C LYS A 91 -2.06 -4.75 -5.72
N THR A 92 -1.99 -3.98 -4.65
CA THR A 92 -3.09 -3.11 -4.20
C THR A 92 -2.88 -1.65 -4.58
N GLY A 93 -1.64 -1.26 -4.90
CA GLY A 93 -1.25 0.12 -5.17
C GLY A 93 -1.05 0.95 -3.91
N TYR A 94 -1.21 0.40 -2.71
CA TYR A 94 -1.03 1.17 -1.48
C TYR A 94 0.44 1.32 -1.08
N SER A 95 0.76 2.45 -0.47
CA SER A 95 2.06 2.70 0.16
C SER A 95 1.92 3.31 1.55
N ILE A 96 2.99 3.19 2.32
CA ILE A 96 3.08 3.74 3.66
C ILE A 96 4.51 4.20 3.94
N ALA A 97 4.65 5.26 4.73
CA ALA A 97 5.94 5.60 5.33
C ALA A 97 6.40 4.47 6.26
N TYR A 98 7.69 4.14 6.17
CA TYR A 98 8.28 3.03 6.87
C TYR A 98 9.72 3.36 7.29
N ASP A 99 9.96 3.20 8.58
CA ASP A 99 11.26 3.28 9.22
C ASP A 99 11.63 1.90 9.75
N SER A 100 12.77 1.36 9.30
CA SER A 100 13.20 0.02 9.70
C SER A 100 13.56 -0.07 11.17
N ASP A 101 13.89 1.04 11.84
CA ASP A 101 14.36 1.06 13.23
C ASP A 101 13.20 1.16 14.24
N ILE A 102 11.95 1.23 13.76
CA ILE A 102 10.78 1.49 14.59
C ILE A 102 9.79 0.33 14.51
N THR A 103 9.04 0.14 15.61
CA THR A 103 7.97 -0.86 15.68
C THR A 103 6.64 -0.25 15.27
N TYR A 104 5.94 -0.93 14.36
CA TYR A 104 4.61 -0.53 13.89
C TYR A 104 3.52 -1.39 14.53
N HIS A 105 2.44 -0.75 14.97
CA HIS A 105 1.20 -1.42 15.37
C HIS A 105 0.16 -1.28 14.27
N VAL A 106 -0.36 -2.42 13.78
CA VAL A 106 -1.39 -2.45 12.73
C VAL A 106 -2.72 -2.87 13.35
N ASP A 107 -3.66 -1.93 13.43
CA ASP A 107 -5.04 -2.19 13.83
C ASP A 107 -5.88 -2.50 12.59
N LEU A 108 -6.07 -3.79 12.33
CA LEU A 108 -6.88 -4.28 11.21
C LEU A 108 -8.38 -3.98 11.36
N LYS A 109 -8.87 -3.77 12.59
CA LYS A 109 -10.29 -3.44 12.81
C LYS A 109 -10.56 -1.98 12.51
N ALA A 110 -9.66 -1.09 12.95
CA ALA A 110 -9.75 0.33 12.65
C ALA A 110 -9.24 0.69 11.24
N GLY A 111 -8.51 -0.21 10.58
CA GLY A 111 -7.89 0.04 9.28
C GLY A 111 -6.72 1.03 9.37
N LYS A 112 -6.02 1.07 10.51
CA LYS A 112 -5.03 2.08 10.86
C LYS A 112 -3.68 1.47 11.18
N VAL A 113 -2.63 2.25 10.94
CA VAL A 113 -1.26 1.92 11.29
C VAL A 113 -0.73 3.00 12.22
N PHE A 114 -0.04 2.58 13.28
CA PHE A 114 0.56 3.47 14.25
C PHE A 114 2.06 3.21 14.34
N GLN A 115 2.81 4.30 14.40
CA GLN A 115 4.20 4.35 14.81
C GLN A 115 4.22 4.96 16.21
N ASP A 116 4.57 4.16 17.21
CA ASP A 116 4.38 4.49 18.62
C ASP A 116 2.94 4.92 18.94
N GLN A 117 2.68 6.23 19.08
CA GLN A 117 1.37 6.82 19.36
C GLN A 117 0.80 7.64 18.18
N SER A 118 1.54 7.78 17.08
CA SER A 118 1.15 8.58 15.93
C SER A 118 0.60 7.70 14.82
N GLU A 119 -0.56 8.07 14.27
CA GLU A 119 -1.13 7.39 13.10
C GLU A 119 -0.30 7.69 11.86
N VAL A 120 0.14 6.64 11.17
CA VAL A 120 0.84 6.74 9.89
C VAL A 120 -0.17 6.55 8.77
N LYS A 121 -0.20 7.52 7.85
CA LYS A 121 -1.16 7.51 6.75
C LYS A 121 -0.76 6.47 5.71
N VAL A 122 -1.76 5.67 5.34
CA VAL A 122 -1.70 4.76 4.20
C VAL A 122 -2.24 5.49 2.97
N GLU A 123 -1.41 5.58 1.94
CA GLU A 123 -1.69 6.34 0.72
C GLU A 123 -1.97 5.37 -0.43
N ARG A 124 -2.99 5.66 -1.25
CA ARG A 124 -3.27 4.87 -2.46
C ARG A 124 -2.52 5.49 -3.64
N ASN A 125 -1.64 4.70 -4.23
CA ASN A 125 -0.94 5.03 -5.47
C ASN A 125 -1.66 4.30 -6.62
N GLN A 126 -1.52 4.77 -7.87
CA GLN A 126 -2.04 4.02 -9.02
C GLN A 126 -1.31 2.66 -9.11
N LYS A 127 -2.05 1.59 -9.40
CA LYS A 127 -1.45 0.27 -9.61
C LYS A 127 -0.51 0.32 -10.81
N VAL A 128 0.65 -0.32 -10.68
CA VAL A 128 1.59 -0.49 -11.79
C VAL A 128 1.33 -1.89 -12.34
N ASP A 129 0.70 -1.96 -13.51
CA ASP A 129 0.50 -3.20 -14.28
C ASP A 129 1.81 -3.69 -14.90
#